data_AF-A0A915IEF2-F1
#
_entry.id   AF-A0A915IEF2-F1
#
_cell.length_a   1.000
_cell.length_b   1.000
_cell.length_c   1.000
_cell.angle_alpha   90.00
_cell.angle_beta   90.00
_cell.angle_gamma   90.00
#
_symmetry.space_group_name_H-M   'P 1'
#
loop_
_entity.id
_entity.type
_entity.pdbx_description
1 polymer ?
#
loop_
_entity_poly.entity_id
_entity_poly.type
_entity_poly.pdbx_seq_one_letter_code
_entity_poly.pdbx_strand_id
1 'polypeptide(L)'
;MTGVQSKESSRGYGHIADILLRKSDRQETLPLDDPRSEKLYDDLQTIYERKIRPLELATKFSDLKIDSITGDEIRSKPVVLLVGPWSTGKTTFLKYLLDISDQIDRLDT
;
A
#
# COMPACT_ATOMS: atom_id res chain seq x y z
N MET A 1 9.34 48.03 8.22
CA MET A 1 8.35 47.25 7.44
C MET A 1 8.58 45.79 7.78
N THR A 2 7.60 45.21 8.46
CA THR A 2 7.69 43.96 9.23
C THR A 2 7.85 42.75 8.32
N GLY A 3 8.94 42.01 8.50
CA GLY A 3 9.15 40.70 7.90
C GLY A 3 8.10 39.74 8.42
N VAL A 4 7.25 39.26 7.51
CA VAL A 4 6.34 38.16 7.77
C VAL A 4 7.20 36.91 7.85
N GLN A 5 7.52 36.47 9.08
CA GLN A 5 7.94 35.10 9.32
C GLN A 5 6.79 34.18 8.89
N SER A 6 6.92 33.55 7.73
CA SER A 6 6.16 32.34 7.42
C SER A 6 6.54 31.30 8.45
N LYS A 7 5.69 31.19 9.48
CA LYS A 7 5.77 30.14 10.48
C LYS A 7 5.31 28.85 9.79
N GLU A 8 6.24 28.24 9.07
CA GLU A 8 6.09 26.93 8.47
C GLU A 8 5.91 25.93 9.62
N SER A 9 4.65 25.71 9.97
CA SER A 9 4.25 24.75 10.98
C SER A 9 4.48 23.36 10.39
N SER A 10 5.73 22.93 10.35
CA SER A 10 6.10 21.55 10.07
C SER A 10 5.54 20.71 11.21
N ARG A 11 4.30 20.23 11.04
CA ARG A 11 3.70 19.23 11.94
C ARG A 11 4.58 18.00 11.81
N GLY A 12 5.47 17.80 12.76
CA GLY A 12 6.46 16.73 12.69
C GLY A 12 5.80 15.38 12.44
N TYR A 13 6.48 14.53 11.65
CA TYR A 13 6.02 13.22 11.20
C TYR A 13 5.68 12.21 12.32
N GLY A 14 6.00 12.52 13.59
CA GLY A 14 5.76 11.64 14.73
C GLY A 14 4.30 11.20 14.90
N HIS A 15 3.34 12.09 14.67
CA HIS A 15 1.91 11.72 14.76
C HIS A 15 1.47 10.76 13.64
N ILE A 16 2.16 10.72 12.49
CA ILE A 16 1.87 9.76 11.43
C ILE A 16 2.30 8.36 11.87
N ALA A 17 3.46 8.25 12.51
CA ALA A 17 3.89 7.00 13.14
C ALA A 17 2.86 6.55 14.19
N ASP A 18 2.34 7.46 15.02
CA ASP A 18 1.32 7.10 16.01
C ASP A 18 -0.01 6.63 15.40
N ILE A 19 -0.36 7.08 14.19
CA ILE A 19 -1.59 6.71 13.49
C ILE A 19 -1.40 5.43 12.66
N LEU A 20 -0.36 5.39 11.82
CA LEU A 20 -0.08 4.27 10.90
C LEU A 20 0.62 3.11 11.58
N LEU A 21 1.50 3.40 12.54
CA LEU A 21 2.26 2.42 13.31
C LEU A 21 1.72 2.30 14.73
N ARG A 22 0.44 2.65 14.96
CA ARG A 22 -0.23 2.38 16.23
C ARG A 22 -0.12 0.89 16.50
N LYS A 23 0.89 0.51 17.28
CA LYS A 23 1.06 -0.83 17.81
C LYS A 23 -0.15 -1.05 18.70
N SER A 24 -1.20 -1.63 18.14
CA SER A 24 -2.14 -2.42 18.92
C SER A 24 -1.29 -3.29 19.84
N ASP A 25 -1.69 -3.44 21.10
CA ASP A 25 -1.06 -4.34 22.08
C ASP A 25 -1.06 -5.84 21.68
N ARG A 26 -1.22 -6.15 20.40
CA ARG A 26 -0.95 -7.43 19.77
C ARG A 26 0.38 -7.33 19.03
N GLN A 27 1.39 -7.93 19.62
CA GLN A 27 2.64 -8.26 18.94
C GLN A 27 2.32 -9.08 17.69
N GLU A 28 2.57 -8.47 16.53
CA GLU A 28 3.32 -9.00 15.39
C GLU A 28 3.00 -8.04 14.24
N THR A 29 3.86 -7.03 14.05
CA THR A 29 4.15 -6.63 12.68
C THR A 29 4.68 -7.89 12.04
N LEU A 30 3.81 -8.67 11.36
CA LEU A 30 4.25 -9.82 10.59
C LEU A 30 5.31 -9.26 9.65
N PRO A 31 6.61 -9.60 9.81
CA PRO A 31 7.59 -9.22 8.81
C PRO A 31 7.05 -9.68 7.45
N LEU A 32 7.33 -8.93 6.39
CA LEU A 32 6.98 -9.36 5.03
C LEU A 32 7.51 -10.78 4.73
N ASP A 33 8.52 -11.21 5.49
CA ASP A 33 9.15 -12.53 5.49
C ASP A 33 8.87 -13.34 6.78
N ASP A 34 7.65 -13.26 7.35
CA ASP A 34 7.28 -14.16 8.45
C ASP A 34 7.15 -15.60 7.90
N PRO A 35 7.87 -16.59 8.44
CA PRO A 35 7.67 -17.99 8.04
C PRO A 35 6.21 -18.47 8.20
N ARG A 36 5.39 -17.81 9.03
CA ARG A 36 3.95 -18.08 9.15
C ARG A 36 3.14 -17.54 7.97
N SER A 37 3.54 -16.41 7.36
CA SER A 37 2.88 -15.88 6.17
C SER A 37 3.18 -16.72 4.93
N GLU A 38 4.39 -17.27 4.82
CA GLU A 38 4.75 -18.17 3.71
C GLU A 38 3.84 -19.40 3.63
N LYS A 39 3.63 -20.08 4.77
CA LYS A 39 2.71 -21.23 4.81
C LYS A 39 1.28 -20.84 4.42
N LEU A 40 0.82 -19.65 4.82
CA LEU A 40 -0.50 -19.15 4.45
C LEU A 40 -0.61 -18.91 2.93
N TYR A 41 0.42 -18.32 2.32
CA TYR A 41 0.46 -18.10 0.87
C TYR A 41 0.46 -19.42 0.09
N ASP A 42 1.20 -20.41 0.55
CA ASP A 42 1.22 -21.75 -0.05
C ASP A 42 -0.15 -22.45 0.07
N ASP A 43 -0.80 -22.32 1.23
CA ASP A 43 -2.15 -22.85 1.47
C ASP A 43 -3.17 -22.16 0.53
N LEU A 44 -3.09 -20.84 0.36
CA LEU A 44 -3.94 -20.07 -0.58
C LEU A 44 -3.71 -20.46 -2.03
N GLN A 45 -2.45 -20.59 -2.44
CA GLN A 45 -2.08 -21.04 -3.78
C GLN A 45 -2.61 -22.45 -4.06
N THR A 46 -2.51 -23.35 -3.07
CA THR A 46 -3.05 -24.71 -3.17
C THR A 46 -4.58 -24.71 -3.34
N ILE A 47 -5.29 -23.86 -2.59
CA ILE A 47 -6.75 -23.74 -2.71
C ILE A 47 -7.15 -23.24 -4.10
N TYR A 48 -6.46 -22.22 -4.60
CA TYR A 48 -6.72 -21.68 -5.94
C TYR A 48 -6.55 -22.75 -7.02
N GLU A 49 -5.41 -23.45 -7.04
CA GLU A 49 -5.11 -24.49 -8.02
C GLU A 49 -6.08 -25.68 -7.95
N ARG A 50 -6.48 -26.10 -6.74
CA ARG A 50 -7.32 -27.30 -6.57
C ARG A 50 -8.81 -27.05 -6.74
N LYS A 51 -9.30 -25.83 -6.42
CA LYS A 51 -10.74 -25.55 -6.34
C LYS A 51 -11.21 -24.47 -7.31
N ILE A 52 -10.42 -23.41 -7.53
CA ILE A 52 -10.84 -22.24 -8.29
C ILE A 52 -10.47 -22.39 -9.77
N ARG A 53 -9.22 -22.74 -10.06
CA ARG A 53 -8.72 -22.90 -11.45
C ARG A 53 -9.51 -23.89 -12.30
N PRO A 54 -9.95 -25.07 -11.81
CA PRO A 54 -10.78 -25.97 -12.60
C PRO A 54 -12.15 -25.37 -12.94
N LEU A 55 -12.69 -24.52 -12.06
CA LEU A 55 -13.95 -23.82 -12.29
C LEU A 55 -13.77 -22.72 -13.36
N GLU A 56 -12.70 -21.92 -13.26
CA GLU A 56 -12.37 -20.91 -14.27
C GLU A 56 -12.28 -21.50 -15.68
N LEU A 57 -11.62 -22.66 -15.81
CA LEU A 57 -11.50 -23.39 -17.07
C LEU A 57 -12.84 -23.94 -17.55
N ALA A 58 -13.65 -24.52 -16.65
CA ALA A 58 -14.96 -25.06 -16.99
C ALA A 58 -15.95 -23.97 -17.44
N THR A 59 -15.88 -22.77 -16.86
CA THR A 59 -16.77 -21.65 -17.19
C THR A 59 -16.21 -20.71 -18.25
N LYS A 60 -14.99 -20.94 -18.74
CA LYS A 60 -14.24 -20.03 -19.63
C LYS A 60 -14.15 -18.60 -19.09
N PHE A 61 -13.84 -18.49 -17.80
CA PHE A 61 -13.81 -17.21 -17.09
C PHE A 61 -12.84 -16.20 -17.73
N SER A 62 -11.74 -16.68 -18.32
CA SER A 62 -10.75 -15.87 -19.04
C SER A 62 -11.35 -15.06 -20.22
N ASP A 63 -12.46 -15.52 -20.79
CA ASP A 63 -13.16 -14.80 -21.88
C ASP A 63 -13.74 -13.45 -21.38
N LEU A 64 -13.87 -13.27 -20.06
CA LEU A 64 -14.30 -12.02 -19.42
C LEU A 64 -13.17 -10.97 -19.31
N LYS A 65 -11.99 -11.25 -19.88
CA LYS A 65 -10.76 -10.42 -19.77
C LYS A 65 -10.26 -10.26 -18.34
N ILE A 66 -10.60 -11.20 -17.47
CA ILE A 66 -10.06 -11.30 -16.13
C ILE A 66 -8.96 -12.34 -16.21
N ASP A 67 -7.72 -11.91 -15.96
CA ASP A 67 -6.58 -12.81 -15.95
C ASP A 67 -6.67 -13.76 -14.75
N SER A 68 -6.20 -14.99 -14.94
CA SER A 68 -6.09 -15.97 -13.86
C SER A 68 -5.13 -15.46 -12.79
N ILE A 69 -5.50 -15.64 -11.53
CA ILE A 69 -4.67 -15.23 -10.39
C ILE A 69 -3.33 -15.95 -10.45
N THR A 70 -2.25 -15.17 -10.39
CA THR A 70 -0.88 -15.69 -10.38
C THR A 70 -0.38 -15.89 -8.94
N GLY A 71 0.59 -16.80 -8.77
CA GLY A 71 1.22 -17.00 -7.45
C GLY A 71 1.91 -15.74 -6.91
N ASP A 72 2.36 -14.86 -7.81
CA ASP A 72 2.99 -13.59 -7.46
C ASP A 72 1.96 -12.55 -7.00
N GLU A 73 0.75 -12.56 -7.56
CA GLU A 73 -0.36 -11.71 -7.08
C GLU A 73 -0.78 -12.09 -5.66
N ILE A 74 -0.80 -13.39 -5.34
CA ILE A 74 -1.12 -13.86 -3.98
C ILE A 74 -0.08 -13.38 -2.95
N ARG A 75 1.20 -13.35 -3.34
CA ARG A 75 2.32 -12.88 -2.50
C ARG A 75 2.59 -11.38 -2.62
N SER A 76 1.78 -10.64 -3.38
CA SER A 76 2.04 -9.24 -3.66
C SER A 76 1.91 -8.37 -2.40
N LYS A 77 2.70 -7.29 -2.36
CA LYS A 77 2.60 -6.31 -1.28
C LYS A 77 1.22 -5.63 -1.32
N PRO A 78 0.62 -5.33 -0.16
CA PRO A 78 -0.68 -4.66 -0.12
C PRO A 78 -0.62 -3.32 -0.85
N VAL A 79 -1.66 -3.03 -1.63
CA VAL A 79 -1.77 -1.81 -2.44
C VAL A 79 -2.76 -0.84 -1.80
N VAL A 80 -2.36 0.42 -1.67
CA VAL A 80 -3.23 1.52 -1.21
C VAL A 80 -3.62 2.38 -2.41
N LEU A 81 -4.92 2.51 -2.67
CA LEU A 81 -5.46 3.32 -3.76
C LEU A 81 -6.06 4.62 -3.21
N LEU A 82 -5.60 5.77 -3.71
CA LEU A 82 -6.08 7.09 -3.34
C LEU A 82 -6.88 7.74 -4.48
N VAL A 83 -8.18 7.94 -4.28
CA VAL A 83 -9.11 8.46 -5.30
C VAL A 83 -9.76 9.77 -4.85
N GLY A 84 -9.95 10.71 -5.78
CA GLY A 84 -10.68 11.95 -5.52
C GLY A 84 -10.50 13.00 -6.64
N PRO A 85 -11.33 14.07 -6.65
CA PRO A 85 -11.31 15.12 -7.68
C PRO A 85 -9.95 15.80 -7.87
N TRP A 86 -9.74 16.55 -8.95
CA TRP A 86 -8.51 17.33 -9.13
C TRP A 86 -8.27 18.29 -7.95
N SER A 87 -6.99 18.54 -7.64
CA SER A 87 -6.57 19.51 -6.63
C SER A 87 -7.02 19.23 -5.18
N THR A 88 -7.44 18.00 -4.85
CA THR A 88 -7.75 17.59 -3.46
C THR A 88 -6.55 17.20 -2.61
N GLY A 89 -5.32 17.50 -3.05
CA GLY A 89 -4.11 17.21 -2.27
C GLY A 89 -3.67 15.75 -2.21
N LYS A 90 -4.16 14.87 -3.10
CA LYS A 90 -3.77 13.44 -3.15
C LYS A 90 -2.25 13.24 -3.24
N THR A 91 -1.61 13.98 -4.14
CA THR A 91 -0.15 13.95 -4.32
C THR A 91 0.56 14.50 -3.09
N THR A 92 0.05 15.59 -2.51
CA THR A 92 0.59 16.18 -1.27
C THR A 92 0.47 15.21 -0.10
N PHE A 93 -0.63 14.48 -0.01
CA PHE A 93 -0.83 13.44 1.00
C PHE A 93 0.17 12.30 0.87
N LEU A 94 0.44 11.81 -0.34
CA LEU A 94 1.49 10.80 -0.55
C LEU A 94 2.88 11.32 -0.16
N LYS A 95 3.21 12.56 -0.54
CA LYS A 95 4.49 13.20 -0.15
C LYS A 95 4.61 13.34 1.37
N TYR A 96 3.50 13.64 2.03
CA TYR A 96 3.42 13.72 3.48
C TYR A 96 3.52 12.36 4.17
N LEU A 97 2.99 11.29 3.58
CA LEU A 97 3.19 9.95 4.14
C LEU A 97 4.63 9.44 3.98
N LEU A 98 5.28 9.84 2.89
CA LEU A 98 6.63 9.40 2.52
C LEU A 98 7.75 10.29 3.08
N ASP A 99 7.42 11.39 3.74
CA ASP A 99 8.40 12.39 4.20
C ASP A 99 9.33 12.91 3.08
N ILE A 100 8.73 13.24 1.93
CA ILE A 100 9.47 13.77 0.76
C ILE A 100 8.97 15.13 0.29
N SER A 101 8.21 15.84 1.13
CA SER A 101 7.65 17.15 0.76
C SER A 101 8.75 18.18 0.42
N ASP A 102 9.89 18.10 1.09
CA ASP A 102 11.01 19.06 0.96
C ASP A 102 12.02 18.69 -0.14
N GLN A 103 11.90 17.50 -0.75
CA GLN A 103 12.88 16.97 -1.71
C GLN A 103 12.67 17.47 -3.15
N ILE A 104 11.56 18.16 -3.43
CA ILE A 104 11.20 18.59 -4.79
C ILE A 104 11.72 19.99 -5.11
N ASP A 105 11.89 20.84 -4.11
CA ASP A 105 12.46 22.18 -4.29
C ASP A 105 13.96 22.16 -4.64
N ARG A 106 14.58 20.98 -4.69
CA ARG A 106 16.01 20.77 -5.00
C ARG A 106 16.30 20.29 -6.42
N LEU A 107 15.29 20.12 -7.28
CA LEU A 107 15.47 19.65 -8.66
C LEU A 107 15.49 20.77 -9.71
N ASP A 108 15.34 22.04 -9.29
CA ASP A 108 15.38 23.22 -10.17
C ASP A 108 16.67 24.06 -9.96
N THR A 109 17.84 23.44 -10.04
CA THR A 109 19.14 24.15 -10.14
C THR A 109 20.08 23.44 -11.10
#